data_AF-A0A8S3ZAT6-F1
#
_entry.id   AF-A0A8S3ZAT6-F1
#
_cell.length_a   1.000
_cell.length_b   1.000
_cell.length_c   1.000
_cell.angle_alpha   90.00
_cell.angle_beta   90.00
_cell.angle_gamma   90.00
#
_symmetry.space_group_name_H-M   'P 1'
#
loop_
_entity.id
_entity.type
_entity.pdbx_description
1 polymer ?
#
loop_
_entity_poly.entity_id
_entity_poly.type
_entity_poly.pdbx_seq_one_letter_code
_entity_poly.pdbx_strand_id
1 'polypeptide(L)'
;GFVKCSKEVATAIRGAIILAKLSVVPVRRGYWGNKIEKPHTVPCKVTGKCGSVLVRLIPAPRGTGIVSAPVPKKLLTMAGIEDCYTSARGATSTLGNFAKATYAAIAKTYLYLTPDLWKETVFTKPPY
;
A
#
# COMPACT_ATOMS: atom_id res chain seq x y z
N GLY A 1 5.77 3.91 11.25
CA GLY A 1 5.24 2.53 11.33
C GLY A 1 4.20 2.49 12.43
N PHE A 2 3.09 1.78 12.24
CA PHE A 2 1.82 1.95 13.00
C PHE A 2 1.65 1.02 14.22
N VAL A 3 2.73 0.59 14.88
CA VAL A 3 2.67 -0.35 16.02
C VAL A 3 3.03 0.36 17.32
N LYS A 4 2.20 0.21 18.36
CA LYS A 4 2.46 0.71 19.71
C LYS A 4 2.25 -0.42 20.74
N CYS A 5 3.17 -0.51 21.70
CA CYS A 5 3.04 -1.40 22.86
C CYS A 5 2.74 -0.58 24.12
N SER A 6 1.86 -1.08 24.98
CA SER A 6 1.54 -0.54 26.30
C SER A 6 1.18 -1.68 27.24
N LYS A 7 1.25 -1.44 28.56
CA LYS A 7 0.86 -2.43 29.58
C LYS A 7 -0.65 -2.70 29.59
N GLU A 8 -1.44 -1.74 29.13
CA GLU A 8 -2.90 -1.88 29.00
C GLU A 8 -3.34 -1.89 27.54
N VAL A 9 -4.31 -2.74 27.21
CA VAL A 9 -4.81 -2.90 25.84
C VAL A 9 -5.44 -1.61 25.31
N ALA A 10 -6.24 -0.92 26.12
CA ALA A 10 -6.93 0.30 25.69
C ALA A 10 -5.95 1.43 25.32
N THR A 11 -4.88 1.61 26.09
CA THR A 11 -3.86 2.64 25.81
C THR A 11 -3.01 2.27 24.59
N ALA A 12 -2.72 0.98 24.38
CA ALA A 12 -2.03 0.52 23.17
C ALA A 12 -2.85 0.81 21.89
N ILE A 13 -4.16 0.53 21.90
CA ILE A 13 -5.05 0.79 20.75
C ILE A 13 -5.11 2.28 20.43
N ARG A 14 -5.35 3.13 21.43
CA ARG A 14 -5.40 4.59 21.24
C ARG A 14 -4.09 5.13 20.67
N GLY A 15 -2.96 4.69 21.22
CA GLY A 15 -1.64 5.08 20.72
C GLY A 15 -1.37 4.59 19.29
N ALA A 16 -1.80 3.38 18.94
CA ALA A 16 -1.67 2.84 17.59
C ALA A 16 -2.49 3.65 16.56
N ILE A 17 -3.70 4.09 16.91
CA ILE A 17 -4.53 4.94 16.04
C ILE A 17 -3.85 6.29 15.77
N ILE A 18 -3.32 6.94 16.81
CA ILE A 18 -2.60 8.22 16.66
C ILE A 18 -1.40 8.03 15.73
N LEU A 19 -0.61 6.98 15.96
CA LEU A 19 0.58 6.71 15.16
C LEU A 19 0.23 6.36 13.70
N ALA A 20 -0.89 5.66 13.47
CA ALA A 20 -1.38 5.37 12.13
C ALA A 20 -1.79 6.65 11.38
N LYS A 21 -2.44 7.61 12.07
CA LYS A 21 -2.80 8.92 11.50
C LYS A 21 -1.57 9.76 11.15
N LEU A 22 -0.51 9.68 11.95
CA LEU A 22 0.76 10.36 11.67
C LEU A 22 1.51 9.74 10.49
N SER A 23 1.34 8.45 10.23
CA SER A 23 2.00 7.72 9.15
C SER A 23 1.07 7.48 7.95
N VAL A 24 0.30 8.47 7.53
CA VAL A 24 -0.49 8.38 6.29
C VAL A 24 0.42 8.61 5.09
N VAL A 25 0.28 7.78 4.06
CA VAL A 25 1.07 7.87 2.82
C VAL A 25 0.12 7.89 1.63
N PRO A 26 0.37 8.74 0.63
CA PRO A 26 -0.45 8.76 -0.59
C PRO A 26 -0.28 7.45 -1.37
N VAL A 27 -1.37 6.98 -1.96
CA VAL A 27 -1.39 5.75 -2.76
C VAL A 27 -1.69 6.08 -4.21
N ARG A 28 -0.76 5.74 -5.12
CA ARG A 28 -0.98 5.95 -6.55
C ARG A 28 -1.77 4.76 -7.09
N ARG A 29 -2.90 5.04 -7.71
CA ARG A 29 -3.73 4.07 -8.42
C ARG A 29 -3.61 4.28 -9.93
N GLY A 30 -3.81 3.21 -10.68
CA GLY A 30 -3.71 3.18 -12.13
C GLY A 30 -4.71 2.22 -12.76
N TYR A 31 -4.41 1.86 -14.01
CA TYR A 31 -5.21 0.97 -14.85
C TYR A 31 -4.36 -0.22 -15.26
N TRP A 32 -5.00 -1.36 -15.55
CA TRP A 32 -4.28 -2.53 -16.06
C TRP A 32 -3.96 -2.43 -17.55
N GLY A 33 -4.85 -1.80 -18.33
CA GLY A 33 -4.71 -1.58 -19.76
C GLY A 33 -5.38 -0.26 -20.15
N ASN A 34 -6.59 -0.33 -20.70
CA ASN A 34 -7.34 0.87 -21.10
C ASN A 34 -7.65 1.78 -19.90
N LYS A 35 -7.46 3.09 -20.09
CA LYS A 35 -7.73 4.15 -19.11
C LYS A 35 -9.23 4.47 -19.09
N ILE A 36 -10.07 3.48 -18.77
CA ILE A 36 -11.52 3.59 -18.72
C ILE A 36 -11.98 3.81 -17.27
N GLU A 37 -12.85 4.80 -17.08
CA GLU A 37 -13.42 5.19 -15.78
C GLU A 37 -12.36 5.61 -14.74
N LYS A 38 -12.58 5.27 -13.46
CA LYS A 38 -11.67 5.58 -12.36
C LYS A 38 -10.56 4.52 -12.26
N PRO A 39 -9.35 4.91 -11.77
CA PRO A 39 -8.28 3.96 -11.50
C PRO A 39 -8.70 2.90 -10.46
N HIS A 40 -8.55 1.62 -10.80
CA HIS A 40 -9.04 0.48 -10.01
C HIS A 40 -7.90 -0.41 -9.47
N THR A 41 -6.70 -0.34 -10.06
CA THR A 41 -5.57 -1.23 -9.75
C THR A 41 -4.29 -0.44 -9.44
N VAL A 42 -3.21 -1.13 -9.08
CA VAL A 42 -1.87 -0.57 -8.91
C VAL A 42 -1.28 -0.18 -10.29
N PRO A 43 -0.54 0.93 -10.44
CA PRO A 43 -0.01 1.36 -11.74
C PRO A 43 1.13 0.47 -12.30
N CYS A 44 1.87 -0.21 -11.44
CA CYS A 44 2.98 -1.08 -11.85
C CYS A 44 3.16 -2.22 -10.84
N LYS A 45 3.98 -3.22 -11.20
CA LYS A 45 4.33 -4.31 -10.28
C LYS A 45 5.25 -3.76 -9.20
N VAL A 46 4.78 -3.68 -7.95
CA VAL A 46 5.56 -3.15 -6.81
C VAL A 46 5.84 -4.24 -5.78
N THR A 47 7.01 -4.16 -5.16
CA THR A 47 7.45 -5.11 -4.13
C THR A 47 7.84 -4.41 -2.84
N GLY A 48 7.19 -4.81 -1.75
CA GLY A 48 7.52 -4.41 -0.39
C GLY A 48 8.18 -5.55 0.38
N LYS A 49 9.17 -5.24 1.21
CA LYS A 49 9.86 -6.22 2.05
C LYS A 49 9.88 -5.72 3.49
N CYS A 50 9.62 -6.60 4.44
CA CYS A 50 9.82 -6.36 5.87
C CYS A 50 10.29 -7.65 6.54
N GLY A 51 11.51 -7.65 7.10
CA GLY A 51 12.14 -8.87 7.59
C GLY A 51 12.35 -9.89 6.45
N SER A 52 11.96 -11.15 6.71
CA SER A 52 11.98 -12.23 5.71
C SER A 52 10.79 -12.21 4.75
N VAL A 53 9.76 -11.40 5.03
CA VAL A 53 8.51 -11.37 4.26
C VAL A 53 8.62 -10.40 3.10
N LEU A 54 8.29 -10.88 1.90
CA LEU A 54 8.24 -10.10 0.67
C LEU A 54 6.84 -10.19 0.08
N VAL A 55 6.22 -9.04 -0.14
CA VAL A 55 4.89 -8.90 -0.75
C VAL A 55 5.02 -8.19 -2.08
N ARG A 56 4.50 -8.80 -3.14
CA ARG A 56 4.46 -8.25 -4.48
C ARG A 56 3.02 -7.99 -4.86
N LEU A 57 2.73 -6.74 -5.21
CA LEU A 57 1.47 -6.31 -5.80
C LEU A 57 1.62 -6.33 -7.32
N ILE A 58 0.66 -6.94 -8.00
CA ILE A 58 0.62 -7.10 -9.44
C ILE A 58 -0.72 -6.50 -9.91
N PRO A 59 -0.70 -5.68 -10.98
CA PRO A 59 -1.94 -5.09 -11.48
C PRO A 59 -2.84 -6.18 -12.07
N ALA A 60 -4.14 -6.04 -11.84
CA ALA A 60 -5.16 -7.01 -12.27
C ALA A 60 -6.21 -6.33 -13.17
N PRO A 61 -6.85 -7.08 -14.11
CA PRO A 61 -7.95 -6.56 -14.89
C PRO A 61 -9.15 -6.20 -14.01
N ARG A 62 -9.99 -5.29 -14.51
CA ARG A 62 -11.19 -4.81 -13.80
C ARG A 62 -12.13 -5.97 -13.50
N GLY A 63 -12.63 -6.04 -12.27
CA GLY A 63 -13.57 -7.10 -11.82
C GLY A 63 -12.88 -8.37 -11.31
N THR A 64 -11.55 -8.38 -11.18
CA THR A 64 -10.81 -9.48 -10.53
C THR A 64 -11.06 -9.50 -9.02
N GLY A 65 -11.25 -8.32 -8.42
CA GLY A 65 -11.23 -8.14 -6.98
C GLY A 65 -9.82 -8.27 -6.38
N ILE A 66 -9.76 -8.22 -5.06
CA ILE A 66 -8.51 -8.33 -4.31
C ILE A 66 -8.17 -9.80 -4.04
N VAL A 67 -7.23 -10.34 -4.80
CA VAL A 67 -6.70 -11.70 -4.63
C VAL A 67 -5.52 -11.65 -3.66
N SER A 68 -5.84 -11.70 -2.37
CA SER A 68 -4.86 -11.68 -1.29
C SER A 68 -5.32 -12.40 -0.03
N ALA A 69 -4.36 -12.68 0.84
CA ALA A 69 -4.59 -13.10 2.22
C ALA A 69 -5.43 -12.05 2.99
N PRO A 70 -6.16 -12.44 4.05
CA PRO A 70 -7.12 -11.55 4.73
C PRO A 70 -6.49 -10.27 5.30
N VAL A 71 -5.21 -10.30 5.67
CA VAL A 71 -4.50 -9.18 6.29
C VAL A 71 -4.16 -8.08 5.25
N PRO A 72 -3.42 -8.36 4.15
CA PRO A 72 -3.23 -7.40 3.08
C PRO A 72 -4.55 -7.00 2.40
N LYS A 73 -5.54 -7.90 2.32
CA LYS A 73 -6.84 -7.58 1.72
C LYS A 73 -7.49 -6.36 2.39
N LYS A 74 -7.54 -6.33 3.72
CA LYS A 74 -8.05 -5.17 4.47
C LYS A 74 -7.24 -3.89 4.19
N LEU A 75 -5.91 -3.99 4.16
CA LEU A 75 -5.03 -2.84 3.89
C LEU A 75 -5.22 -2.29 2.47
N LEU A 76 -5.36 -3.17 1.47
CA LEU A 76 -5.60 -2.80 0.07
C LEU A 76 -6.98 -2.17 -0.13
N THR A 77 -8.01 -2.70 0.56
CA THR A 77 -9.34 -2.08 0.57
C THR A 77 -9.30 -0.68 1.19
N MET A 78 -8.59 -0.50 2.31
CA MET A 78 -8.41 0.83 2.93
C MET A 78 -7.63 1.80 2.03
N ALA A 79 -6.72 1.29 1.19
CA ALA A 79 -5.98 2.07 0.20
C ALA A 79 -6.81 2.42 -1.05
N GLY A 80 -8.04 1.91 -1.18
CA GLY A 80 -8.91 2.15 -2.33
C GLY A 80 -8.50 1.41 -3.60
N ILE A 81 -7.77 0.30 -3.48
CA ILE A 81 -7.46 -0.60 -4.59
C ILE A 81 -8.56 -1.66 -4.67
N GLU A 82 -9.21 -1.75 -5.82
CA GLU A 82 -10.34 -2.66 -6.06
C GLU A 82 -9.86 -3.99 -6.63
N ASP A 83 -8.92 -3.94 -7.57
CA ASP A 83 -8.40 -5.10 -8.28
C ASP A 83 -6.88 -5.21 -8.08
N CYS A 84 -6.42 -6.34 -7.52
CA CYS A 84 -4.99 -6.60 -7.39
C CYS A 84 -4.69 -8.08 -7.18
N TYR A 85 -3.70 -8.58 -7.91
CA TYR A 85 -3.07 -9.86 -7.62
C TYR A 85 -1.92 -9.65 -6.64
N THR A 86 -1.88 -10.46 -5.59
CA THR A 86 -0.77 -10.41 -4.63
C THR A 86 -0.03 -11.73 -4.60
N SER A 87 1.29 -11.66 -4.46
CA SER A 87 2.10 -12.83 -4.13
C SER A 87 2.97 -12.51 -2.93
N ALA A 88 3.03 -13.43 -1.98
CA ALA A 88 3.81 -13.29 -0.76
C ALA A 88 4.85 -14.42 -0.69
N ARG A 89 6.05 -14.10 -0.26
CA ARG A 89 7.14 -15.06 -0.01
C ARG A 89 7.74 -14.83 1.38
N GLY A 90 8.32 -15.87 1.96
CA GLY A 90 8.90 -15.84 3.31
C GLY A 90 7.91 -16.24 4.41
N ALA A 91 8.24 -15.90 5.66
CA ALA A 91 7.47 -16.30 6.84
C ALA A 91 6.21 -15.43 7.05
N THR A 92 5.18 -15.66 6.24
CA THR A 92 3.90 -14.92 6.24
C THR A 92 3.04 -15.15 7.49
N SER A 93 3.41 -16.11 8.35
CA SER A 93 2.79 -16.32 9.67
C SER A 93 2.99 -15.13 10.61
N THR A 94 4.04 -14.34 10.42
CA THR A 94 4.31 -13.14 11.22
C THR A 94 3.49 -11.94 10.74
N LEU A 95 2.28 -11.80 11.29
CA LEU A 95 1.30 -10.77 10.88
C LEU A 95 1.84 -9.34 10.87
N GLY A 96 2.66 -8.98 11.87
CA GLY A 96 3.23 -7.63 11.97
C GLY A 96 4.17 -7.30 10.81
N ASN A 97 5.03 -8.24 10.40
CA ASN A 97 5.93 -8.06 9.26
C ASN A 97 5.17 -8.11 7.94
N PHE A 98 4.16 -8.97 7.85
CA PHE A 98 3.32 -9.09 6.66
C PHE A 98 2.52 -7.81 6.37
N ALA A 99 1.91 -7.21 7.39
CA ALA A 99 1.22 -5.94 7.28
C ALA A 99 2.18 -4.79 6.91
N LYS A 100 3.36 -4.73 7.55
CA LYS A 100 4.40 -3.73 7.22
C LYS A 100 4.94 -3.89 5.80
N ALA A 101 5.17 -5.12 5.34
CA ALA A 101 5.62 -5.39 3.97
C ALA A 101 4.59 -4.95 2.93
N THR A 102 3.29 -5.19 3.20
CA THR A 102 2.19 -4.72 2.35
C THR A 102 2.13 -3.19 2.32
N TYR A 103 2.17 -2.55 3.48
CA TYR A 103 2.21 -1.09 3.60
C TYR A 103 3.39 -0.49 2.84
N ALA A 104 4.57 -1.09 2.96
CA ALA A 104 5.76 -0.67 2.22
C ALA A 104 5.60 -0.85 0.71
N ALA A 105 4.92 -1.90 0.24
CA ALA A 105 4.63 -2.08 -1.18
C ALA A 105 3.73 -0.97 -1.73
N ILE A 106 2.68 -0.61 -0.98
CA ILE A 106 1.75 0.47 -1.32
C ILE A 106 2.46 1.82 -1.34
N ALA A 107 3.30 2.13 -0.36
CA ALA A 107 4.06 3.37 -0.29
C ALA A 107 4.99 3.56 -1.50
N LYS A 108 5.52 2.47 -2.06
CA LYS A 108 6.41 2.50 -3.23
C LYS A 108 5.69 2.80 -4.55
N THR A 109 4.36 2.86 -4.58
CA THR A 109 3.59 3.14 -5.81
C THR A 109 3.90 4.52 -6.41
N TYR A 110 4.30 5.49 -5.59
CA TYR A 110 4.75 6.81 -6.05
C TYR A 110 6.25 6.89 -6.38
N LEU A 111 7.07 5.96 -5.87
CA LEU A 111 8.51 5.97 -6.15
C LEU A 111 8.84 5.58 -7.59
N TYR A 112 7.91 4.89 -8.26
CA TYR A 112 8.14 4.45 -9.63
C TYR A 112 7.85 5.56 -10.63
N LEU A 113 8.90 6.03 -11.31
CA LEU A 113 8.79 7.03 -12.35
C LEU A 113 8.23 6.39 -13.62
N THR A 114 6.97 6.71 -13.92
CA THR A 114 6.30 6.33 -15.17
C THR A 114 6.44 7.46 -16.20
N PRO A 115 6.36 7.17 -17.51
CA PRO A 115 6.39 8.20 -18.56
C PRO A 115 5.39 9.35 -18.38
N ASP A 116 4.22 9.09 -17.76
CA ASP A 116 3.24 10.14 -17.47
C ASP A 116 3.77 11.25 -16.53
N LEU A 117 4.87 11.00 -15.80
CA LEU A 117 5.48 11.91 -14.82
C LEU A 117 6.82 12.51 -15.30
N TRP A 118 7.20 12.35 -16.56
CA TRP A 118 8.48 12.88 -17.08
C TRP A 118 8.48 14.38 -17.35
N LYS A 119 7.29 15.00 -17.48
CA LYS A 119 7.20 16.44 -17.67
C LYS A 119 7.73 17.16 -16.43
N GLU A 120 8.52 18.20 -16.66
CA GLU A 120 9.07 19.03 -15.58
C GLU A 120 7.95 19.58 -14.70
N THR A 121 8.08 19.39 -13.39
CA THR A 121 7.12 19.91 -12.42
C THR A 121 7.42 21.36 -12.11
N VAL A 122 6.42 22.23 -12.18
CA VAL A 122 6.55 23.63 -11.75
C VAL A 122 6.58 23.68 -10.23
N PHE A 123 7.69 24.14 -9.66
CA PHE A 123 7.81 24.32 -8.21
C PHE A 123 7.05 25.56 -7.76
N THR A 124 5.99 25.38 -6.98
CA THR A 124 5.27 26.48 -6.33
C THR A 124 5.94 26.81 -4.99
N LYS A 125 5.78 28.05 -4.51
CA LYS A 125 6.28 28.43 -3.17
C LYS A 125 5.70 27.48 -2.10
N PRO A 126 6.51 27.04 -1.12
CA PRO A 126 5.99 26.29 0.00
C PRO A 126 4.95 27.13 0.76
N PRO A 127 4.00 26.49 1.45
CA PRO A 127 2.93 27.19 2.16
C PRO A 127 3.40 27.93 3.44
N TYR A 128 4.71 27.95 3.72
CA TYR A 128 5.35 28.64 4.84
C TYR A 128 6.56 29.44 4.35
#